data_AF-A0A528CIK1-F1
#
_entry.id   AF-A0A528CIK1-F1
#
_cell.length_a   1.000
_cell.length_b   1.000
_cell.length_c   1.000
_cell.angle_alpha   90.00
_cell.angle_beta   90.00
_cell.angle_gamma   90.00
#
_symmetry.space_group_name_H-M   'P 1'
#
loop_
_entity.id
_entity.type
_entity.pdbx_description
1 polymer ?
#
loop_
_entity_poly.entity_id
_entity_poly.type
_entity_poly.pdbx_seq_one_letter_code
_entity_poly.pdbx_strand_id
1 'polypeptide(L)'
;ADRFTDIAYAGTIQPLDKKASFAVACRKLPVIKSQTVAMASINIKPWGVQVAGNFRRAAALNQWNGVKRRFPALLGGHNPVVSRVRSPIGRRGIYAVRIGADSKAKANNICQKLQSVGGACIVVRNR
;
A
#
# COMPACT_ATOMS: atom_id res chain seq x y z
N ALA A 1 -1.46 -4.83 12.49
CA ALA A 1 -1.08 -5.81 11.45
C ALA A 1 -2.07 -5.72 10.30
N ASP A 2 -1.65 -6.05 9.08
CA ASP A 2 -2.56 -6.12 7.94
C ASP A 2 -3.32 -7.46 7.97
N ARG A 3 -4.66 -7.38 7.95
CA ARG A 3 -5.57 -8.51 7.96
C ARG A 3 -5.40 -9.45 6.76
N PHE A 4 -4.81 -8.97 5.65
CA PHE A 4 -4.55 -9.77 4.45
C PHE A 4 -3.42 -10.80 4.59
N THR A 5 -2.59 -10.71 5.64
CA THR A 5 -1.47 -11.64 5.87
C THR A 5 -1.67 -12.58 7.04
N ASP A 6 -2.78 -12.44 7.75
CA ASP A 6 -3.11 -13.27 8.90
C ASP A 6 -3.91 -14.50 8.41
N ILE A 7 -3.33 -15.68 8.57
CA ILE A 7 -3.95 -16.95 8.16
C ILE A 7 -5.20 -17.24 9.02
N ALA A 8 -5.25 -16.71 10.24
CA ALA A 8 -6.41 -16.84 11.13
C ALA A 8 -7.52 -15.81 10.84
N TYR A 9 -7.30 -14.86 9.93
CA TYR A 9 -8.31 -13.85 9.61
C TYR A 9 -9.37 -14.41 8.64
N ALA A 10 -10.54 -14.75 9.19
CA ALA A 10 -11.66 -15.31 8.44
C ALA A 10 -12.40 -14.32 7.52
N GLY A 11 -11.99 -13.04 7.49
CA GLY A 11 -12.75 -11.99 6.80
C GLY A 11 -14.05 -11.62 7.52
N THR A 12 -14.59 -10.44 7.22
CA THR A 12 -15.94 -10.06 7.64
C THR A 12 -16.93 -10.50 6.58
N ILE A 13 -17.79 -11.47 6.93
CA ILE A 13 -18.89 -11.91 6.08
C ILE A 13 -20.02 -10.87 6.20
N GLN A 14 -20.18 -10.03 5.20
CA GLN A 14 -21.30 -9.08 5.15
C GLN A 14 -22.61 -9.85 4.87
N PRO A 15 -23.69 -9.59 5.61
CA PRO A 15 -24.97 -10.26 5.37
C PRO A 15 -25.55 -9.87 4.01
N LEU A 16 -26.34 -10.77 3.42
CA LEU A 16 -27.13 -10.51 2.22
C LEU A 16 -28.10 -9.35 2.42
N ASP A 17 -28.49 -8.69 1.33
CA ASP A 17 -29.54 -7.67 1.37
C ASP A 17 -30.85 -8.29 1.92
N LYS A 18 -31.26 -7.81 3.10
CA LYS A 18 -32.45 -8.29 3.82
C LYS A 18 -33.77 -8.00 3.09
N LYS A 19 -33.76 -7.09 2.12
CA LYS A 19 -34.96 -6.69 1.37
C LYS A 19 -35.22 -7.56 0.14
N ALA A 20 -34.28 -8.45 -0.22
CA ALA A 20 -34.39 -9.32 -1.39
C ALA A 20 -34.47 -10.80 -0.98
N SER A 21 -35.09 -11.63 -1.83
CA SER A 21 -35.08 -13.07 -1.65
C SER A 21 -33.66 -13.63 -1.74
N PHE A 22 -33.39 -14.75 -1.06
CA PHE A 22 -32.05 -15.36 -1.00
C PHE A 22 -31.43 -15.55 -2.39
N ALA A 23 -32.18 -16.08 -3.36
CA ALA A 23 -31.68 -16.30 -4.71
C ALA A 23 -31.30 -15.00 -5.44
N VAL A 24 -32.08 -13.93 -5.24
CA VAL A 24 -31.81 -12.61 -5.85
C VAL A 24 -30.63 -11.92 -5.15
N ALA A 25 -30.58 -11.96 -3.83
CA ALA A 25 -29.48 -11.41 -3.05
C ALA A 25 -28.15 -12.13 -3.33
N CYS A 26 -28.19 -13.46 -3.48
CA CYS A 26 -27.02 -14.28 -3.82
C CYS A 26 -26.47 -13.95 -5.22
N ARG A 27 -27.33 -13.75 -6.22
CA ARG A 27 -26.91 -13.34 -7.57
C ARG A 27 -26.36 -11.89 -7.62
N LYS A 28 -26.76 -11.02 -6.70
CA LYS A 28 -26.30 -9.62 -6.60
C LYS A 28 -24.99 -9.42 -5.83
N LEU A 29 -24.48 -10.44 -5.14
CA LEU A 29 -23.21 -10.41 -4.40
C LEU A 29 -21.97 -9.94 -5.19
N PRO A 30 -21.82 -10.20 -6.50
CA PRO A 30 -20.65 -9.72 -7.25
C PRO A 30 -20.53 -8.20 -7.26
N VAL A 31 -21.64 -7.47 -7.05
CA VAL A 31 -21.69 -6.00 -7.03
C VAL A 31 -21.32 -5.42 -5.66
N ILE A 32 -21.25 -6.24 -4.60
CA ILE A 32 -20.70 -5.85 -3.29
C ILE A 32 -19.19 -6.17 -3.23
N LYS A 33 -18.73 -7.18 -3.99
CA LYS A 33 -17.31 -7.48 -4.20
C LYS A 33 -16.58 -6.46 -5.08
N SER A 34 -17.25 -5.64 -5.89
CA SER A 34 -16.59 -4.53 -6.59
C SER A 34 -16.17 -3.38 -5.67
N GLN A 35 -16.59 -3.37 -4.39
CA GLN A 35 -15.99 -2.52 -3.35
C GLN A 35 -14.74 -3.13 -2.70
N THR A 36 -14.49 -4.44 -2.86
CA THR A 36 -13.10 -4.91 -2.80
C THR A 36 -12.47 -4.51 -4.11
N VAL A 37 -11.90 -3.30 -4.14
CA VAL A 37 -10.90 -2.88 -5.14
C VAL A 37 -10.07 -4.11 -5.42
N ALA A 38 -10.24 -4.73 -6.60
CA ALA A 38 -9.37 -5.81 -7.03
C ALA A 38 -7.96 -5.29 -6.75
N MET A 39 -7.07 -6.05 -6.13
CA MET A 39 -5.70 -5.57 -5.90
C MET A 39 -5.03 -5.09 -7.21
N ALA A 40 -5.59 -5.47 -8.36
CA ALA A 40 -5.33 -5.00 -9.71
C ALA A 40 -5.68 -3.51 -10.01
N SER A 41 -6.52 -2.83 -9.22
CA SER A 41 -6.91 -1.42 -9.44
C SER A 41 -6.41 -0.46 -8.36
N ILE A 42 -5.43 -0.87 -7.54
CA ILE A 42 -4.55 0.13 -6.92
C ILE A 42 -3.86 0.81 -8.10
N ASN A 43 -4.30 2.03 -8.43
CA ASN A 43 -3.63 2.87 -9.42
C ASN A 43 -2.21 3.15 -8.91
N ILE A 44 -1.29 2.24 -9.22
CA ILE A 44 0.13 2.40 -8.93
C ILE A 44 0.56 3.56 -9.82
N LYS A 45 0.75 4.73 -9.19
CA LYS A 45 1.25 5.90 -9.88
C LYS A 45 2.57 5.56 -10.59
N PRO A 46 2.86 6.15 -11.75
CA PRO A 46 4.03 5.77 -12.58
C PRO A 46 5.37 5.96 -11.87
N TRP A 47 5.43 6.82 -10.85
CA TRP A 47 6.60 6.99 -9.99
C TRP A 47 6.27 6.71 -8.53
N GLY A 48 7.27 6.24 -7.79
CA GLY A 48 7.17 5.96 -6.36
C GLY A 48 8.37 6.52 -5.60
N VAL A 49 8.12 7.10 -4.43
CA VAL A 49 9.16 7.45 -3.46
C VAL A 49 9.26 6.32 -2.45
N GLN A 50 10.30 5.50 -2.56
CA GLN A 50 10.56 4.41 -1.62
C GLN A 50 11.16 4.96 -0.33
N VAL A 51 10.46 4.73 0.78
CA VAL A 51 10.77 5.28 2.11
C VAL A 51 11.12 4.19 3.12
N ALA A 52 10.69 2.95 2.88
CA ALA A 52 11.03 1.80 3.69
C ALA A 52 11.09 0.53 2.81
N GLY A 53 11.84 -0.46 3.27
CA GLY A 53 12.03 -1.72 2.56
C GLY A 53 12.54 -2.82 3.48
N ASN A 54 11.87 -3.98 3.48
CA ASN A 54 12.30 -5.12 4.29
C ASN A 54 11.88 -6.46 3.66
N PHE A 55 12.60 -7.55 3.96
CA PHE A 55 12.21 -8.91 3.57
C PHE A 55 10.90 -9.36 4.21
N ARG A 56 10.55 -8.84 5.39
CA ARG A 56 9.30 -9.11 6.10
C ARG A 56 8.34 -7.91 5.95
N ARG A 57 7.12 -8.16 5.48
CA ARG A 57 6.11 -7.11 5.24
C ARG A 57 5.79 -6.31 6.49
N ALA A 58 5.58 -6.98 7.62
CA ALA A 58 5.31 -6.33 8.90
C ALA A 58 6.45 -5.39 9.34
N ALA A 59 7.71 -5.80 9.13
CA ALA A 59 8.86 -4.95 9.44
C ALA A 59 8.92 -3.72 8.52
N ALA A 60 8.62 -3.86 7.23
CA ALA A 60 8.54 -2.74 6.30
C ALA A 60 7.45 -1.72 6.69
N LEU A 61 6.28 -2.22 7.12
CA LEU A 61 5.19 -1.38 7.63
C LEU A 61 5.55 -0.69 8.95
N ASN A 62 6.21 -1.39 9.88
CA ASN A 62 6.67 -0.80 11.14
C ASN A 62 7.70 0.31 10.89
N GLN A 63 8.63 0.11 9.95
CA GLN A 63 9.56 1.15 9.51
C GLN A 63 8.80 2.37 8.97
N TRP A 64 7.83 2.16 8.07
CA TRP A 64 6.98 3.25 7.56
C TRP A 64 6.26 4.01 8.69
N ASN A 65 5.63 3.30 9.63
CA ASN A 65 4.93 3.92 10.74
C ASN A 65 5.88 4.76 11.62
N GLY A 66 7.12 4.29 11.83
CA GLY A 66 8.16 5.06 12.51
C GLY A 66 8.54 6.33 11.77
N VAL A 67 8.75 6.26 10.46
CA VAL A 67 9.05 7.43 9.60
C VAL A 67 7.87 8.40 9.58
N LYS A 68 6.63 7.92 9.46
CA LYS A 68 5.41 8.73 9.50
C LYS A 68 5.26 9.47 10.83
N ARG A 69 5.58 8.80 11.95
CA ARG A 69 5.57 9.43 13.29
C ARG A 69 6.66 10.49 13.45
N ARG A 70 7.83 10.30 12.81
CA ARG A 70 8.93 11.27 12.84
C ARG A 70 8.65 12.51 11.99
N PHE A 71 7.94 12.35 10.87
CA PHE A 71 7.67 13.43 9.91
C PHE A 71 6.16 13.58 9.60
N PRO A 72 5.31 13.86 10.60
CA PRO A 72 3.86 13.87 10.42
C PRO A 72 3.39 14.98 9.47
N ALA A 73 4.04 16.14 9.48
CA ALA A 73 3.69 17.27 8.60
C ALA A 73 3.91 16.94 7.11
N LEU A 74 4.92 16.15 6.78
CA LEU A 74 5.21 15.76 5.39
C LEU A 74 4.47 14.49 4.95
N LEU A 75 4.26 13.54 5.86
CA LEU A 75 3.80 12.19 5.52
C LEU A 75 2.39 11.86 6.03
N GLY A 76 1.77 12.75 6.80
CA GLY A 76 0.45 12.54 7.41
C GLY A 76 -0.63 12.22 6.39
N GLY A 77 -0.68 12.99 5.30
CA GLY A 77 -1.66 12.85 4.20
C GLY A 77 -1.28 11.84 3.11
N HIS A 78 -0.13 11.17 3.23
CA HIS A 78 0.29 10.16 2.25
C HIS A 78 -0.08 8.75 2.71
N ASN A 79 -0.79 8.03 1.84
CA ASN A 79 -1.03 6.60 1.98
C ASN A 79 -0.02 5.84 1.11
N PRO A 80 0.87 5.04 1.71
CA PRO A 80 1.85 4.32 0.93
C PRO A 80 1.24 3.07 0.29
N VAL A 81 1.83 2.65 -0.82
CA VAL A 81 1.59 1.36 -1.45
C VAL A 81 2.74 0.42 -1.06
N VAL A 82 2.39 -0.79 -0.66
CA VAL A 82 3.35 -1.85 -0.33
C VAL A 82 3.41 -2.82 -1.49
N SER A 83 4.55 -2.91 -2.16
CA SER A 83 4.75 -3.79 -3.32
C SER A 83 5.91 -4.74 -3.05
N ARG A 84 5.76 -6.00 -3.50
CA ARG A 84 6.86 -6.96 -3.47
C ARG A 84 7.74 -6.74 -4.70
N VAL A 85 9.00 -6.39 -4.48
CA VAL A 85 9.95 -6.06 -5.55
C VAL A 85 11.19 -6.91 -5.44
N ARG A 86 11.88 -7.15 -6.56
CA ARG A 86 13.14 -7.89 -6.57
C ARG A 86 14.21 -7.06 -5.87
N SER A 87 14.94 -7.70 -4.95
CA SER A 87 16.12 -7.10 -4.32
C SER A 87 17.31 -7.25 -5.26
N PRO A 88 18.16 -6.21 -5.42
CA PRO A 88 19.49 -6.38 -6.01
C PRO A 88 20.39 -7.26 -5.12
N ILE A 89 20.12 -7.24 -3.81
CA ILE A 89 20.89 -7.94 -2.79
C ILE A 89 20.17 -9.26 -2.48
N GLY A 90 20.47 -10.29 -3.28
CA GLY A 90 20.05 -11.68 -3.05
C GLY A 90 18.81 -12.15 -3.81
N ARG A 91 18.50 -13.45 -3.67
CA ARG A 91 17.41 -14.14 -4.40
C ARG A 91 16.00 -13.79 -3.88
N ARG A 92 15.88 -13.22 -2.68
CA ARG A 92 14.59 -12.91 -2.05
C ARG A 92 14.17 -11.48 -2.37
N GLY A 93 12.95 -11.31 -2.85
CA GLY A 93 12.34 -9.99 -2.99
C GLY A 93 12.07 -9.33 -1.63
N ILE A 94 12.01 -8.01 -1.61
CA ILE A 94 11.63 -7.20 -0.44
C ILE A 94 10.23 -6.65 -0.62
N TYR A 95 9.58 -6.37 0.50
CA TYR A 95 8.39 -5.50 0.55
C TYR A 95 8.88 -4.05 0.60
N ALA A 96 8.70 -3.34 -0.51
CA ALA A 96 9.00 -1.91 -0.61
C ALA A 96 7.76 -1.10 -0.30
N VAL A 97 7.90 -0.09 0.55
CA VAL A 97 6.85 0.87 0.89
C VAL A 97 7.11 2.15 0.12
N ARG A 98 6.14 2.55 -0.73
CA ARG A 98 6.29 3.65 -1.68
C ARG A 98 5.14 4.65 -1.59
N ILE A 99 5.46 5.92 -1.68
CA ILE A 99 4.46 6.99 -1.89
C ILE A 99 4.32 7.21 -3.40
N GLY A 100 3.11 7.05 -3.94
CA GLY A 100 2.86 7.21 -5.37
C GLY A 100 2.92 8.68 -5.82
N ALA A 101 3.48 8.91 -7.01
CA ALA A 101 3.54 10.22 -7.65
C ALA A 101 3.33 10.12 -9.17
N ASP A 102 2.62 11.10 -9.73
CA ASP A 102 2.26 11.14 -11.16
C ASP A 102 3.47 11.40 -12.08
N SER A 103 4.53 12.03 -11.56
CA SER A 103 5.73 12.38 -12.33
C SER A 103 7.00 12.22 -11.52
N LYS A 104 8.14 12.08 -12.21
CA LYS A 104 9.48 12.04 -11.60
C LYS A 104 9.76 13.29 -10.78
N ALA A 105 9.40 14.47 -11.29
CA ALA A 105 9.60 15.74 -10.62
C ALA A 105 8.82 15.81 -9.30
N LYS A 106 7.55 15.37 -9.29
CA LYS A 106 6.74 15.32 -8.07
C LYS A 106 7.32 14.34 -7.04
N ALA A 107 7.80 13.17 -7.49
CA ALA A 107 8.48 12.21 -6.63
C ALA A 107 9.78 12.78 -6.03
N ASN A 108 10.59 13.46 -6.86
CA ASN A 108 11.83 14.12 -6.41
C ASN A 108 11.53 15.20 -5.38
N ASN A 109 10.52 16.05 -5.60
CA ASN A 109 10.15 17.10 -4.64
C ASN A 109 9.78 16.53 -3.28
N ILE A 110 8.99 15.44 -3.25
CA ILE A 110 8.66 14.74 -2.00
C ILE A 110 9.93 14.20 -1.33
N CYS A 111 10.80 13.56 -2.11
CA CYS A 111 12.02 12.96 -1.58
C CYS A 111 13.01 14.01 -1.06
N GLN A 112 13.20 15.12 -1.78
CA GLN A 112 14.04 16.24 -1.36
C GLN A 112 13.53 16.89 -0.06
N LYS A 113 12.21 17.11 0.06
CA LYS A 113 11.63 17.62 1.31
C LYS A 113 11.90 16.66 2.48
N LEU A 114 11.74 15.36 2.26
CA LEU A 114 12.02 14.36 3.29
C LEU A 114 13.51 14.32 3.67
N GLN A 115 14.41 14.42 2.69
CA GLN A 115 15.86 14.48 2.92
C GLN A 115 16.28 15.75 3.65
N SER A 116 15.66 16.90 3.34
CA SER A 116 15.97 18.19 3.98
C SER A 116 15.72 18.19 5.49
N VAL A 117 14.81 17.34 5.97
CA VAL A 117 14.51 17.15 7.39
C VAL A 117 15.19 15.92 7.99
N GLY A 118 16.18 15.34 7.30
CA GLY A 118 16.98 14.20 7.76
C GLY A 118 16.33 12.84 7.58
N GLY A 119 15.30 12.72 6.73
CA GLY A 119 14.71 11.46 6.32
C GLY A 119 15.44 10.82 5.13
N ALA A 120 15.21 9.54 4.89
CA ALA A 120 15.79 8.80 3.77
C ALA A 120 14.72 8.39 2.75
N CYS A 121 15.05 8.49 1.47
CA CYS A 121 14.19 8.05 0.38
C CYS A 121 14.97 7.84 -0.91
N ILE A 122 14.36 7.05 -1.80
CA ILE A 122 14.85 6.81 -3.17
C ILE A 122 13.66 6.92 -4.12
N VAL A 123 13.84 7.66 -5.23
CA VAL A 123 12.82 7.78 -6.29
C VAL A 123 12.99 6.67 -7.30
N VAL A 124 11.90 5.96 -7.60
CA VAL A 124 11.89 4.83 -8.52
C VAL A 124 10.71 4.95 -9.49
N ARG A 125 10.90 4.45 -10.71
CA ARG A 125 9.79 4.25 -11.64
C ARG A 125 9.05 2.98 -11.25
N ASN A 126 7.74 3.06 -11.12
CA ASN A 126 6.91 1.87 -10.96
C ASN A 126 6.68 1.25 -12.34
N ARG A 127 6.86 -0.06 -12.43
CA ARG A 127 6.61 -0.87 -13.62
C ARG A 127 5.57 -1.91 -13.28
#